data_AF-A0A0M9DZJ7-F1
#
_entry.id   AF-A0A0M9DZJ7-F1
#
_cell.length_a   1.000
_cell.length_b   1.000
_cell.length_c   1.000
_cell.angle_alpha   90.00
_cell.angle_beta   90.00
_cell.angle_gamma   90.00
#
_symmetry.space_group_name_H-M   'P 1'
#
loop_
_entity.id
_entity.type
_entity.pdbx_description
1 polymer ?
#
loop_
_entity_poly.entity_id
_entity_poly.type
_entity_poly.pdbx_seq_one_letter_code
_entity_poly.pdbx_strand_id
1 'polypeptide(L)'
;MRPHLLSDGSMRFICLASALLQPEPPKTMIIDEPELGMHPYAIEILAELIEAASHKSQVIISTQSSNLVDYFEPENIIVAFRHDEYSLGDLWRKNIISGVPVHE
;
A
#
# COMPACT_ATOMS: atom_id res chain seq x y z
N MET A 1 -3.75 -7.06 -27.71
CA MET A 1 -4.10 -5.69 -27.30
C MET A 1 -2.80 -4.89 -27.25
N ARG A 2 -2.72 -3.69 -27.83
CA ARG A 2 -1.46 -2.91 -27.80
C ARG A 2 -1.41 -2.10 -26.50
N PRO A 3 -0.28 -2.07 -25.75
CA PRO A 3 -0.21 -1.44 -24.43
C PRO A 3 -0.62 0.04 -24.41
N HIS A 4 -0.33 0.80 -25.46
CA HIS A 4 -0.64 2.23 -25.59
C HIS A 4 -2.14 2.56 -25.72
N LEU A 5 -3.02 1.56 -25.71
CA LEU A 5 -4.47 1.77 -25.70
C LEU A 5 -5.03 1.82 -24.26
N LEU A 6 -4.20 1.58 -23.24
CA LEU A 6 -4.59 1.64 -21.83
C LEU A 6 -4.22 3.00 -21.24
N SER A 7 -5.02 3.48 -20.29
CA SER A 7 -4.61 4.61 -19.45
C SER A 7 -3.49 4.19 -18.50
N ASP A 8 -2.72 5.17 -18.01
CA ASP A 8 -1.64 4.92 -17.06
C ASP A 8 -2.14 4.21 -15.80
N GLY A 9 -3.30 4.60 -15.28
CA GLY A 9 -3.95 3.95 -14.13
C GLY A 9 -4.27 2.48 -14.40
N SER A 10 -4.77 2.15 -15.59
CA SER A 10 -5.06 0.75 -15.98
C SER A 10 -3.78 -0.09 -16.12
N MET A 11 -2.71 0.47 -16.68
CA MET A 11 -1.42 -0.25 -16.75
C MET A 11 -0.85 -0.51 -15.36
N ARG A 12 -0.88 0.51 -14.48
CA ARG A 12 -0.43 0.38 -13.09
C ARG A 12 -1.24 -0.70 -12.36
N PHE A 13 -2.55 -0.72 -12.54
CA PHE A 13 -3.42 -1.71 -11.92
C PHE A 13 -3.06 -3.12 -12.36
N ILE A 14 -2.84 -3.35 -13.66
CA ILE A 14 -2.43 -4.66 -14.18
C ILE A 14 -1.08 -5.09 -13.59
N CYS A 15 -0.10 -4.17 -13.51
CA CYS A 15 1.20 -4.47 -12.91
C CYS A 15 1.08 -4.84 -11.43
N LEU A 16 0.29 -4.08 -10.66
CA LEU A 16 0.08 -4.34 -9.23
C LEU A 16 -0.70 -5.64 -9.00
N ALA A 17 -1.78 -5.87 -9.74
CA ALA A 17 -2.54 -7.11 -9.67
C ALA A 17 -1.64 -8.32 -9.98
N SER A 18 -0.78 -8.22 -10.99
CA SER A 18 0.18 -9.28 -11.33
C SER A 18 1.19 -9.54 -10.21
N ALA A 19 1.69 -8.48 -9.56
CA ALA A 19 2.64 -8.58 -8.46
C ALA A 19 2.00 -9.17 -7.18
N LEU A 20 0.78 -8.75 -6.84
CA LEU A 20 0.04 -9.19 -5.66
C LEU A 20 -0.46 -10.64 -5.79
N LEU A 21 -0.82 -11.06 -7.01
CA LEU A 21 -1.39 -12.39 -7.29
C LEU A 21 -0.37 -13.42 -7.78
N GLN A 22 0.93 -13.12 -7.73
CA GLN A 22 1.94 -14.05 -8.20
C GLN A 22 1.91 -15.38 -7.40
N PRO A 23 2.13 -16.54 -8.05
CA PRO A 23 1.98 -17.84 -7.39
C PRO A 23 2.98 -18.08 -6.25
N GLU A 24 4.19 -17.55 -6.39
CA GLU A 24 5.26 -17.63 -5.40
C GLU A 24 5.63 -16.21 -4.94
N PRO A 25 4.83 -15.58 -4.05
CA PRO A 25 5.09 -14.22 -3.62
C PRO A 25 6.34 -14.15 -2.74
N PRO A 26 7.07 -13.01 -2.77
CA PRO A 26 8.16 -12.78 -1.83
C PRO A 26 7.62 -12.74 -0.40
N LYS A 27 8.49 -12.90 0.61
CA LYS A 27 8.08 -12.84 2.03
C LYS A 27 7.51 -11.47 2.44
N THR A 28 7.98 -10.41 1.81
CA THR A 28 7.55 -9.03 2.07
C THR A 28 7.48 -8.25 0.77
N MET A 29 6.42 -7.45 0.61
CA MET A 29 6.21 -6.50 -0.48
C MET A 29 6.04 -5.10 0.11
N ILE A 30 6.75 -4.12 -0.45
CA ILE A 30 6.64 -2.70 -0.07
C ILE A 30 6.25 -1.94 -1.33
N ILE A 31 5.13 -1.22 -1.29
CA ILE A 31 4.58 -0.53 -2.45
C ILE A 31 4.23 0.91 -2.09
N ASP A 32 4.68 1.85 -2.91
CA ASP A 32 4.51 3.28 -2.69
C ASP A 32 3.46 3.87 -3.64
N GLU A 33 2.47 4.54 -3.07
CA GLU A 33 1.32 5.17 -3.73
C GLU A 33 0.71 4.27 -4.84
N PRO A 34 0.30 3.03 -4.50
CA PRO A 34 -0.15 2.05 -5.50
C PRO A 34 -1.39 2.51 -6.27
N GLU A 35 -2.22 3.36 -5.70
CA GLU A 35 -3.47 3.90 -6.25
C GLU A 35 -3.29 5.11 -7.18
N LEU A 36 -2.06 5.64 -7.32
CA LEU A 36 -1.81 6.88 -8.05
C LEU A 36 -2.32 6.84 -9.50
N GLY A 37 -3.24 7.74 -9.82
CA GLY A 37 -3.83 7.88 -11.16
C GLY A 37 -4.92 6.84 -11.48
N MET A 38 -5.37 6.06 -10.49
CA MET A 38 -6.46 5.10 -10.66
C MET A 38 -7.83 5.75 -10.47
N HIS A 39 -8.82 5.20 -11.17
CA HIS A 39 -10.23 5.53 -10.92
C HIS A 39 -10.65 4.96 -9.55
N PRO A 40 -11.53 5.62 -8.77
CA PRO A 40 -11.93 5.15 -7.43
C PRO A 40 -12.36 3.68 -7.38
N TYR A 41 -13.13 3.21 -8.35
CA TYR A 41 -13.52 1.80 -8.46
C TYR A 41 -12.34 0.81 -8.58
N ALA A 42 -11.23 1.21 -9.21
CA ALA A 42 -10.04 0.37 -9.28
C ALA A 42 -9.26 0.36 -7.95
N ILE A 43 -9.39 1.42 -7.14
CA ILE A 43 -8.80 1.49 -5.79
C ILE A 43 -9.48 0.49 -4.86
N GLU A 44 -10.81 0.38 -4.94
CA GLU A 44 -11.60 -0.63 -4.21
C GLU A 44 -11.08 -2.04 -4.49
N ILE A 45 -10.98 -2.42 -5.77
CA ILE A 45 -10.48 -3.75 -6.15
C ILE A 45 -9.01 -3.93 -5.73
N LEU A 46 -8.19 -2.88 -5.85
CA LEU A 46 -6.80 -2.93 -5.40
C LEU A 46 -6.70 -3.21 -3.89
N ALA A 47 -7.57 -2.62 -3.06
CA ALA A 47 -7.61 -2.87 -1.63
C ALA A 47 -7.92 -4.34 -1.31
N GLU A 48 -8.91 -4.93 -1.97
CA GLU A 48 -9.23 -6.36 -1.84
C GLU A 48 -8.04 -7.25 -2.24
N LEU A 49 -7.31 -6.88 -3.30
CA LEU A 49 -6.12 -7.63 -3.73
C LEU A 49 -4.97 -7.52 -2.73
N ILE A 50 -4.78 -6.35 -2.11
CA ILE A 50 -3.77 -6.13 -1.06
C ILE A 50 -4.11 -7.00 0.15
N GLU A 51 -5.36 -6.99 0.60
CA GLU A 51 -5.82 -7.83 1.72
C GLU A 51 -5.60 -9.32 1.41
N ALA A 52 -6.02 -9.78 0.22
CA ALA A 52 -5.83 -11.17 -0.21
C ALA A 52 -4.34 -11.57 -0.26
N ALA A 53 -3.46 -10.69 -0.74
CA ALA A 53 -2.02 -10.92 -0.79
C ALA A 53 -1.39 -10.95 0.62
N SER A 54 -1.94 -10.19 1.57
CA SER A 54 -1.45 -10.10 2.95
C SER A 54 -1.48 -11.46 3.68
N HIS A 55 -2.40 -12.35 3.29
CA HIS A 55 -2.48 -13.71 3.85
C HIS A 55 -1.30 -14.61 3.48
N LYS A 56 -0.53 -14.25 2.44
CA LYS A 56 0.59 -15.05 1.93
C LYS A 56 1.94 -14.35 2.06
N SER A 57 1.94 -13.03 2.18
CA SER A 57 3.13 -12.18 2.21
C SER A 57 2.87 -10.98 3.10
N GLN A 58 3.89 -10.48 3.79
CA GLN A 58 3.77 -9.20 4.48
C GLN A 58 3.69 -8.06 3.45
N VAL A 59 2.57 -7.36 3.39
CA VAL A 59 2.39 -6.22 2.46
C VAL A 59 2.43 -4.92 3.25
N ILE A 60 3.32 -4.01 2.87
CA ILE A 60 3.42 -2.67 3.45
C ILE A 60 3.18 -1.65 2.36
N ILE A 61 2.18 -0.80 2.58
CA ILE A 61 1.75 0.21 1.62
C ILE A 61 2.01 1.59 2.22
N SER A 62 2.64 2.47 1.45
CA SER A 62 2.57 3.92 1.70
C SER A 62 1.55 4.54 0.77
N THR A 63 0.68 5.38 1.31
CA THR A 63 -0.40 6.04 0.59
C THR A 63 -0.72 7.38 1.24
N GLN A 64 -1.10 8.36 0.41
CA GLN A 64 -1.74 9.61 0.84
C GLN A 64 -3.24 9.65 0.49
N SER A 65 -3.79 8.58 -0.07
CA SER A 65 -5.18 8.47 -0.48
C SER A 65 -6.08 8.06 0.69
N SER A 66 -6.93 8.99 1.15
CA SER A 66 -8.00 8.66 2.10
C SER A 66 -8.91 7.54 1.57
N ASN A 67 -9.17 7.53 0.26
CA ASN A 67 -10.01 6.51 -0.36
C ASN A 67 -9.41 5.10 -0.18
N LEU A 68 -8.09 4.94 -0.27
CA LEU A 68 -7.47 3.63 -0.07
C LEU A 68 -7.47 3.25 1.42
N VAL A 69 -7.18 4.22 2.29
CA VAL A 69 -7.17 4.04 3.74
C VAL A 69 -8.53 3.58 4.28
N ASP A 70 -9.64 4.10 3.73
CA ASP A 70 -11.01 3.78 4.15
C ASP A 70 -11.39 2.29 4.00
N TYR A 71 -10.62 1.50 3.25
CA TYR A 71 -10.85 0.06 3.08
C TYR A 71 -10.14 -0.82 4.13
N PHE A 72 -9.37 -0.25 5.05
CA PHE A 72 -8.61 -1.01 6.05
C PHE A 72 -9.01 -0.65 7.47
N GLU A 73 -9.01 -1.66 8.35
CA GLU A 73 -9.26 -1.47 9.78
C GLU A 73 -8.16 -0.60 10.44
N PRO A 74 -8.49 0.22 11.46
CA PRO A 74 -7.54 1.12 12.12
C PRO A 74 -6.26 0.45 12.64
N GLU A 75 -6.35 -0.80 13.08
CA GLU A 75 -5.19 -1.56 13.60
C GLU A 75 -4.14 -1.86 12.52
N ASN A 76 -4.55 -1.79 11.24
CA ASN A 76 -3.67 -1.98 10.09
C ASN A 76 -3.13 -0.64 9.53
N ILE A 77 -3.47 0.48 10.15
CA ILE A 77 -3.09 1.82 9.69
C ILE A 77 -2.03 2.41 10.61
N ILE A 78 -0.92 2.84 10.01
CA ILE A 78 0.15 3.55 10.72
C ILE A 78 0.23 4.96 10.16
N VAL A 79 -0.05 5.95 11.01
CA VAL A 79 0.04 7.36 10.63
C VAL A 79 1.46 7.86 10.88
N ALA A 80 2.13 8.29 9.82
CA ALA A 80 3.46 8.88 9.90
C ALA A 80 3.38 10.39 9.71
N PHE A 81 3.73 11.15 10.76
CA PHE A 81 3.88 12.60 10.68
C PHE A 81 5.34 12.95 10.47
N ARG A 82 5.62 13.82 9.49
CA ARG A 82 6.94 14.43 9.39
C ARG A 82 7.13 15.40 10.56
N HIS A 83 7.96 15.01 11.51
CA HIS A 83 8.52 15.92 12.50
C HIS A 83 9.87 16.44 11.99
N ASP A 84 10.14 17.73 12.12
CA ASP A 84 11.43 18.31 11.73
C ASP A 84 12.62 17.70 12.49
N GLU A 85 12.36 17.00 13.61
CA GLU A 85 13.34 16.32 14.44
C GLU A 85 13.58 14.84 14.08
N TYR A 86 12.71 14.19 13.30
CA TYR A 86 12.80 12.74 13.05
C TYR A 86 12.76 12.39 11.56
N SER A 87 13.65 11.50 11.12
CA SER A 87 13.59 10.95 9.78
C SER A 87 12.48 9.88 9.67
N LEU A 88 12.03 9.60 8.44
CA LEU A 88 11.13 8.46 8.16
C LEU A 88 11.64 7.16 8.78
N GLY A 89 12.95 6.90 8.72
CA GLY A 89 13.55 5.69 9.31
C GLY A 89 13.42 5.62 10.84
N ASP A 90 13.33 6.76 11.53
CA ASP A 90 13.13 6.81 12.98
C ASP A 90 11.66 6.54 13.33
N LEU A 91 10.72 7.06 12.53
CA LEU A 91 9.29 6.76 12.66
C LEU A 91 8.98 5.29 12.42
N TRP A 92 9.60 4.69 11.40
CA TRP A 92 9.47 3.26 11.10
C TRP A 92 10.00 2.40 12.24
N ARG A 93 11.15 2.77 12.82
CA ARG A 93 11.69 2.06 13.99
C ARG A 93 10.72 2.14 15.17
N LYS A 94 10.22 3.33 15.48
CA LYS A 94 9.31 3.57 16.62
C LYS A 94 7.95 2.85 16.47
N ASN A 95 7.31 2.99 15.31
CA ASN A 95 5.93 2.54 15.13
C ASN A 95 5.84 1.11 14.58
N ILE A 96 6.71 0.71 13.65
CA ILE A 96 6.60 -0.58 12.95
C ILE A 96 7.48 -1.65 13.59
N ILE A 97 8.72 -1.31 13.96
CA ILE A 97 9.68 -2.29 14.49
C ILE A 97 9.55 -2.45 16.00
N SER A 98 9.34 -1.37 16.76
CA SER A 98 9.13 -1.45 18.21
C SER A 98 7.67 -1.59 18.63
N GLY A 99 6.70 -1.40 17.72
CA GLY A 99 5.28 -1.70 17.96
C GLY A 99 4.62 -0.83 19.05
N VAL A 100 5.15 0.35 19.34
CA VAL A 100 4.55 1.29 20.30
C VAL A 100 4.08 2.52 19.53
N PRO A 101 2.76 2.74 19.38
CA PRO A 101 2.24 4.00 18.88
C PRO A 101 2.70 5.11 19.81
N VAL A 102 3.46 6.07 19.28
CA VAL A 102 3.83 7.25 20.06
C VAL A 102 2.60 8.17 20.08
N HIS A 103 1.89 8.16 21.20
CA HIS A 103 0.92 9.21 21.50
C HIS A 103 1.68 10.42 22.03
N GLU A 104 1.81 11.45 21.20
CA GLU A 104 2.05 12.83 21.66
C GLU A 104 0.73 13.61 21.65
#